data_AF-A0A2E5XK60-F1
#
_entry.id   AF-A0A2E5XK60-F1
#
_cell.length_a   1.000
_cell.length_b   1.000
_cell.length_c   1.000
_cell.angle_alpha   90.00
_cell.angle_beta   90.00
_cell.angle_gamma   90.00
#
_symmetry.space_group_name_H-M   'P 1'
#
loop_
_entity.id
_entity.type
_entity.pdbx_description
1 polymer ?
#
loop_
_entity_poly.entity_id
_entity_poly.type
_entity_poly.pdbx_seq_one_letter_code
_entity_poly.pdbx_strand_id
1 'polypeptide(L)'
;MNGGEGKNNAAKGRRYSIAEKRAVLEFVEKVNSERGRGGISSASKRFGVSPLTISTWMRSAGAPTQRAGSRASADVFRRLAELHDRIVRMESDLAASRKEYARLKSRI
;
A
#
# COMPACT_ATOMS: atom_id res chain seq x y z
N MET A 1 16.97 -40.16 -9.65
CA MET A 1 16.75 -39.06 -8.68
C MET A 1 17.24 -37.80 -9.34
N ASN A 2 16.34 -36.87 -9.66
CA ASN A 2 16.61 -35.80 -10.64
C ASN A 2 17.45 -34.67 -10.03
N GLY A 3 18.47 -34.28 -10.79
CA GLY A 3 19.61 -33.44 -10.38
C GLY A 3 19.27 -32.01 -10.00
N GLY A 4 20.12 -31.44 -9.15
CA GLY A 4 20.14 -30.02 -8.86
C GLY A 4 21.03 -29.26 -9.83
N GLU A 5 20.59 -28.09 -10.27
CA GLU A 5 21.35 -27.07 -11.00
C GLU A 5 20.64 -25.73 -10.74
N GLY A 6 21.26 -24.57 -10.48
CA GLY A 6 22.64 -24.15 -10.37
C GLY A 6 22.57 -22.65 -10.08
N LYS A 7 23.17 -22.20 -8.97
CA LYS A 7 23.48 -20.78 -8.80
C LYS A 7 24.71 -20.51 -9.63
N ASN A 8 24.61 -19.60 -10.61
CA ASN A 8 25.63 -18.67 -11.12
C ASN A 8 25.43 -18.38 -12.62
N ASN A 9 25.14 -17.11 -12.93
CA ASN A 9 25.62 -16.43 -14.14
C ASN A 9 25.49 -14.92 -13.93
N ALA A 10 26.43 -14.37 -13.16
CA ALA A 10 26.82 -12.98 -13.32
C ALA A 10 27.51 -12.85 -14.69
N ALA A 11 27.21 -11.76 -15.42
CA ALA A 11 27.84 -11.37 -16.70
C ALA A 11 27.37 -12.08 -18.00
N LYS A 12 26.09 -11.92 -18.36
CA LYS A 12 25.56 -11.63 -19.73
C LYS A 12 24.06 -11.93 -19.77
N GLY A 13 23.24 -10.87 -19.80
CA GLY A 13 21.80 -10.86 -20.06
C GLY A 13 21.00 -12.13 -19.77
N ARG A 14 20.64 -12.39 -18.50
CA ARG A 14 19.67 -13.42 -18.14
C ARG A 14 18.36 -13.17 -18.90
N ARG A 15 17.99 -14.08 -19.80
CA ARG A 15 16.71 -14.04 -20.52
C ARG A 15 15.67 -14.81 -19.72
N TYR A 16 14.63 -14.09 -19.29
CA TYR A 16 13.51 -14.66 -18.56
C TYR A 16 12.52 -15.31 -19.53
N SER A 17 12.07 -16.52 -19.21
CA SER A 17 11.05 -17.22 -20.00
C SER A 17 9.70 -16.51 -19.89
N ILE A 18 8.79 -16.76 -20.84
CA ILE A 18 7.42 -16.20 -20.78
C ILE A 18 6.69 -16.69 -19.52
N ALA A 19 6.86 -17.97 -19.15
CA ALA A 19 6.28 -18.55 -17.95
C ALA A 19 6.82 -17.87 -16.67
N GLU A 20 8.13 -17.63 -16.61
CA GLU A 20 8.76 -16.96 -15.47
C GLU A 20 8.30 -15.50 -15.33
N LYS A 21 8.22 -14.76 -16.44
CA LYS A 21 7.66 -13.39 -16.44
C LYS A 21 6.23 -13.37 -15.92
N ARG A 22 5.39 -14.32 -16.36
CA ARG A 22 3.99 -14.41 -15.93
C ARG A 22 3.88 -14.72 -14.44
N ALA A 23 4.62 -15.70 -13.94
CA ALA A 23 4.64 -16.06 -12.53
C ALA A 23 5.08 -14.88 -11.63
N VAL A 24 6.06 -14.09 -12.08
CA VAL A 24 6.50 -12.88 -11.38
C VAL A 24 5.37 -11.85 -11.32
N LEU A 25 4.69 -11.57 -12.44
CA LEU A 25 3.60 -10.60 -12.50
C LEU A 25 2.39 -11.02 -11.67
N GLU A 26 1.97 -12.29 -11.74
CA GLU A 26 0.87 -12.84 -10.91
C GLU A 26 1.20 -12.75 -9.42
N PHE A 27 2.45 -12.99 -9.03
CA PHE A 27 2.87 -12.82 -7.64
C PHE A 27 2.85 -11.36 -7.19
N VAL A 28 3.29 -10.43 -8.05
CA VAL A 28 3.22 -8.99 -7.76
C VAL A 28 1.76 -8.57 -7.53
N GLU A 29 0.84 -9.02 -8.39
CA GLU A 29 -0.58 -8.70 -8.27
C GLU A 29 -1.14 -9.25 -6.97
N LYS A 30 -0.92 -10.53 -6.67
CA LYS A 30 -1.36 -11.15 -5.42
C LYS A 30 -0.89 -10.37 -4.18
N VAL A 31 0.39 -10.01 -4.12
CA VAL A 31 0.94 -9.25 -3.00
C VAL A 31 0.35 -7.85 -2.93
N ASN A 32 0.10 -7.23 -4.09
CA ASN A 32 -0.50 -5.90 -4.12
C ASN A 32 -1.96 -5.92 -3.66
N SER A 33 -2.73 -6.93 -4.03
CA SER A 33 -4.10 -7.11 -3.56
C SER A 33 -4.17 -7.37 -2.05
N GLU A 34 -3.22 -8.12 -1.49
CA GLU A 34 -3.20 -8.46 -0.06
C GLU A 34 -2.65 -7.34 0.84
N ARG A 35 -1.63 -6.61 0.40
CA ARG A 35 -0.84 -5.71 1.27
C ARG A 35 -0.69 -4.29 0.72
N GLY A 36 -1.35 -3.97 -0.38
CA GLY A 36 -1.17 -2.70 -1.08
C GLY A 36 0.24 -2.60 -1.69
N ARG A 37 1.00 -1.54 -1.40
CA ARG A 37 2.29 -1.33 -2.07
C ARG A 37 3.37 -2.28 -1.54
N GLY A 38 3.89 -3.15 -2.41
CA GLY A 38 5.05 -3.98 -2.04
C GLY A 38 5.33 -5.18 -2.95
N GLY A 39 4.50 -5.44 -3.95
CA GLY A 39 4.62 -6.59 -4.84
C GLY A 39 5.96 -6.66 -5.56
N ILE A 40 6.47 -5.53 -6.11
CA ILE A 40 7.77 -5.50 -6.81
C ILE A 40 8.91 -5.93 -5.88
N SER A 41 8.99 -5.35 -4.67
CA SER A 41 10.07 -5.65 -3.72
C SER A 41 9.99 -7.10 -3.24
N SER A 42 8.77 -7.61 -3.02
CA SER A 42 8.55 -9.00 -2.62
C SER A 42 8.93 -9.95 -3.75
N ALA A 43 8.55 -9.63 -4.99
CA ALA A 43 8.86 -10.43 -6.17
C ALA A 43 10.35 -10.44 -6.47
N SER A 44 11.03 -9.30 -6.30
CA SER A 44 12.48 -9.23 -6.44
C SER A 44 13.20 -10.15 -5.47
N LYS A 45 12.79 -10.16 -4.19
CA LYS A 45 13.33 -11.08 -3.18
C LYS A 45 13.04 -12.55 -3.49
N ARG A 46 11.84 -12.86 -3.98
CA ARG A 46 11.40 -14.25 -4.24
C ARG A 46 12.03 -14.85 -5.49
N PHE A 47 12.10 -14.09 -6.58
CA PHE A 47 12.52 -14.59 -7.90
C PHE A 47 13.94 -14.17 -8.28
N GLY A 48 14.60 -13.32 -7.48
CA GLY A 48 15.95 -12.82 -7.78
C GLY A 48 16.00 -11.92 -9.03
N VAL A 49 14.87 -11.32 -9.40
CA VAL A 49 14.75 -10.40 -10.54
C VAL A 49 14.93 -8.97 -10.05
N SER A 50 15.65 -8.14 -10.82
CA SER A 50 15.80 -6.73 -10.48
C SER A 50 14.43 -6.03 -10.41
N PRO A 51 14.16 -5.20 -9.37
CA PRO A 51 12.92 -4.43 -9.27
C PRO A 51 12.60 -3.62 -10.52
N LEU A 52 13.63 -3.07 -11.17
CA LEU A 52 13.49 -2.28 -12.40
C LEU A 52 12.97 -3.14 -13.55
N THR A 53 13.51 -4.36 -13.72
CA THR A 53 13.06 -5.30 -14.74
C THR A 53 11.59 -5.68 -14.55
N ILE A 54 11.18 -5.97 -13.31
CA ILE A 54 9.78 -6.26 -12.98
C ILE A 54 8.88 -5.06 -13.30
N SER A 55 9.33 -3.84 -12.99
CA SER A 55 8.60 -2.61 -13.29
C SER A 55 8.38 -2.39 -14.79
N THR A 56 9.37 -2.75 -15.62
CA THR A 56 9.27 -2.68 -17.08
C THR A 56 8.24 -3.68 -17.59
N TRP A 57 8.25 -4.93 -17.11
CA TRP A 57 7.25 -5.92 -17.52
C TRP A 57 5.83 -5.56 -17.11
N MET A 58 5.64 -5.01 -15.91
CA MET A 58 4.32 -4.51 -15.52
C MET A 58 3.84 -3.40 -16.45
N ARG A 59 4.73 -2.46 -16.80
CA ARG A 59 4.39 -1.38 -17.74
C ARG A 59 4.05 -1.90 -19.13
N SER A 60 4.80 -2.90 -19.62
CA SER A 60 4.53 -3.57 -20.90
C SER A 60 3.23 -4.38 -20.89
N ALA A 61 2.85 -4.95 -19.74
CA ALA A 61 1.60 -5.70 -19.58
C ALA A 61 0.36 -4.82 -19.43
N GLY A 62 0.50 -3.48 -19.55
CA GLY A 62 -0.60 -2.54 -19.34
C GLY A 62 -1.05 -2.44 -17.87
N ALA A 63 -0.35 -3.11 -16.95
CA ALA A 63 -0.67 -3.01 -15.53
C ALA A 63 -0.35 -1.58 -15.09
N PRO A 64 -1.32 -0.86 -14.50
CA PRO A 64 -1.02 0.40 -13.87
C PRO A 64 -0.07 0.10 -12.73
N THR A 65 1.23 0.33 -12.94
CA THR A 65 2.13 0.56 -11.82
C THR A 65 1.46 1.68 -11.06
N GLN A 66 0.93 1.38 -9.88
CA GLN A 66 0.39 2.38 -8.98
C GLN A 66 1.49 3.42 -8.89
N ARG A 67 1.32 4.54 -9.64
CA ARG A 67 2.18 5.70 -9.49
C ARG A 67 2.15 6.00 -8.00
N ALA A 68 3.20 6.60 -7.46
CA ALA A 68 3.06 7.16 -6.13
C ALA A 68 1.89 8.16 -6.20
N GLY A 69 0.66 7.69 -5.96
CA GLY A 69 -0.51 8.52 -5.83
C GLY A 69 -0.12 9.51 -4.78
N SER A 70 -0.33 10.80 -5.10
CA SER A 70 -0.01 11.93 -4.25
C SER A 70 -0.18 11.50 -2.80
N ARG A 71 0.93 11.24 -2.10
CA ARG A 71 0.84 10.98 -0.67
C ARG A 71 0.22 12.25 -0.15
N ALA A 72 -0.95 12.15 0.48
CA ALA A 72 -1.52 13.28 1.19
C ALA A 72 -0.37 13.90 1.99
N SER A 73 -0.15 15.20 1.77
CA SER A 73 1.02 15.85 2.35
C SER A 73 0.96 15.71 3.87
N ALA A 74 2.12 15.76 4.53
CA ALA A 74 2.15 15.76 5.99
C ALA A 74 1.20 16.83 6.58
N ASP A 75 1.01 17.95 5.88
CA ASP A 75 0.06 19.00 6.24
C ASP A 75 -1.41 18.56 6.22
N VAL A 76 -1.82 17.71 5.27
CA VAL A 76 -3.18 17.16 5.24
C VAL A 76 -3.42 16.28 6.46
N PHE A 77 -2.44 15.44 6.81
CA PHE A 77 -2.54 14.60 8.01
C PHE A 77 -2.57 15.44 9.30
N ARG A 78 -1.73 16.48 9.40
CA ARG A 78 -1.74 17.41 10.53
C ARG A 78 -3.10 18.10 10.65
N ARG A 79 -3.65 18.60 9.54
CA ARG A 79 -4.96 19.26 9.54
C ARG A 79 -6.08 18.30 9.91
N LEU A 80 -6.00 17.04 9.49
CA LEU A 80 -6.98 16.02 9.87
C LEU A 80 -6.95 15.74 11.38
N ALA A 81 -5.75 15.65 11.98
CA ALA A 81 -5.61 15.48 13.43
C ALA A 81 -6.17 16.68 14.20
N GLU A 82 -5.84 17.91 13.79
CA GLU A 82 -6.37 19.13 14.39
C GLU A 82 -7.91 19.18 14.32
N LEU A 83 -8.49 18.79 13.19
CA LEU A 83 -9.94 18.73 13.03
C LEU A 83 -10.57 17.66 13.93
N HIS A 84 -9.92 16.51 14.07
CA HIS A 84 -10.39 15.45 14.96
C HIS A 84 -10.42 15.92 16.42
N ASP A 85 -9.33 16.53 16.90
CA ASP A 85 -9.26 17.08 18.26
C ASP A 85 -10.34 18.13 18.51
N ARG A 86 -10.62 18.97 17.49
CA ARG A 86 -11.69 19.97 17.56
C ARG A 86 -13.06 19.32 17.66
N ILE A 87 -13.33 18.28 16.88
CA ILE A 87 -14.60 17.54 16.92
C ILE A 87 -14.81 16.98 18.33
N VAL A 88 -13.81 16.30 18.89
CA VAL A 88 -13.90 15.71 20.24
C VAL A 88 -14.23 16.76 21.30
N ARG A 89 -13.57 17.93 21.25
CA ARG A 89 -13.86 19.04 22.17
C ARG A 89 -15.30 19.54 22.02
N MET A 90 -15.73 19.80 20.78
CA MET A 90 -17.08 20.30 20.52
C MET A 90 -18.16 19.29 20.91
N GLU A 91 -17.92 17.99 20.73
CA GLU A 91 -18.82 16.94 21.19
C GLU A 91 -18.96 16.92 22.72
N SER A 92 -17.85 17.11 23.45
CA SER A 92 -17.86 17.24 24.91
C SER A 92 -18.64 18.47 25.37
N ASP A 93 -18.42 19.63 24.74
CA ASP A 93 -19.13 20.87 25.08
C ASP A 93 -20.64 20.76 24.78
N LEU A 94 -21.00 20.11 23.66
CA LEU A 94 -22.38 19.81 23.32
C LEU A 94 -23.03 18.89 24.36
N ALA A 95 -22.32 17.87 24.84
CA ALA A 95 -22.81 16.97 25.88
C ALA A 95 -23.05 17.71 27.20
N ALA A 96 -22.13 18.60 27.60
CA ALA A 96 -22.29 19.44 28.79
C ALA A 96 -23.53 20.36 28.67
N SER A 97 -23.68 21.04 27.53
CA SER A 97 -24.81 21.93 27.25
C SER A 97 -26.15 21.19 27.27
N ARG A 98 -26.18 19.97 26.70
CA ARG A 98 -27.36 19.10 26.73
C ARG A 98 -27.73 18.68 28.15
N LYS A 99 -26.75 18.38 29.00
CA LYS A 99 -26.97 18.01 30.40
C LYS A 99 -27.56 19.18 31.19
N GLU A 100 -27.03 20.38 31.00
CA GLU A 100 -27.56 21.59 31.63
C GLU A 100 -28.98 21.90 31.16
N TYR A 101 -29.23 21.83 29.85
CA TYR A 101 -30.56 21.98 29.29
C TYR A 101 -31.55 20.97 29.88
N ALA A 102 -31.18 19.69 29.96
CA ALA A 102 -32.03 18.66 30.55
C ALA A 102 -32.33 18.93 32.03
N ARG A 103 -31.34 19.39 32.81
CA ARG A 103 -31.49 19.77 34.22
C ARG A 103 -32.44 20.96 34.41
N LEU A 104 -32.34 21.97 33.56
CA LEU A 104 -33.22 23.14 33.61
C LEU A 104 -34.63 22.78 33.13
N LYS A 105 -34.73 21.97 32.07
CA LYS A 105 -36.00 21.49 31.53
C LYS A 105 -36.76 20.63 32.55
N SER A 106 -36.11 19.83 33.38
CA SER A 106 -36.79 19.06 34.42
C SER A 106 -37.31 19.92 35.59
N ARG A 107 -37.04 21.23 35.58
CA ARG A 107 -37.44 22.18 36.62
C ARG A 107 -38.61 23.08 36.21
N ILE A 108 -39.06 22.94 34.96
CA ILE A 108 -40.30 23.51 34.43
C ILE A 108 -41.26 22.36 34.09
#